data_AF-A0A7R9VK31-F1
#
_entry.id   AF-A0A7R9VK31-F1
#
_cell.length_a   1.000
_cell.length_b   1.000
_cell.length_c   1.000
_cell.angle_alpha   90.00
_cell.angle_beta   90.00
_cell.angle_gamma   90.00
#
_symmetry.space_group_name_H-M   'P 1'
#
loop_
_entity.id
_entity.type
_entity.pdbx_description
1 polymer ?
#
loop_
_entity_poly.entity_id
_entity_poly.type
_entity_poly.pdbx_seq_one_letter_code
_entity_poly.pdbx_strand_id
1 'polypeptide(L)'
;KSMSDSVHVVLCSSKGGTNPENMLNRFGKETLEDGTTRGGDILKWKRKAEKYLIDLGLPYTIVHPGGLINEPGRERELCFGVDDINSLTENNNVPREDVAEVMVQALKHEEYKGRSFDLVSKPAGEGTATTDFIALLAALGGKDCDYSLGEIA
;
A
#
# COMPACT_ATOMS: atom_id res chain seq x y z
N LYS A 1 -4.41 24.70 17.61
CA LYS A 1 -2.96 24.39 17.78
C LYS A 1 -2.62 23.44 16.64
N SER A 2 -1.87 23.92 15.63
CA SER A 2 -1.48 23.10 14.48
C SER A 2 -0.81 21.83 14.99
N MET A 3 -1.32 20.65 14.64
CA MET A 3 -0.58 19.41 14.85
C MET A 3 0.73 19.57 14.09
N SER A 4 1.84 19.59 14.83
CA SER A 4 3.11 20.07 14.34
C SER A 4 3.65 19.20 13.21
N ASP A 5 4.43 19.80 12.32
CA ASP A 5 5.28 19.14 11.29
C ASP A 5 6.25 18.08 11.86
N SER A 6 6.15 17.77 13.16
CA SER A 6 6.96 16.81 13.91
C SER A 6 6.47 15.36 13.80
N VAL A 7 5.29 15.12 13.26
CA VAL A 7 4.69 13.78 13.18
C VAL A 7 4.51 13.39 11.72
N HIS A 8 5.18 12.32 11.30
CA HIS A 8 4.97 11.65 10.02
C HIS A 8 4.50 10.23 10.28
N VAL A 9 3.32 9.88 9.79
CA VAL A 9 2.73 8.54 9.93
C VAL A 9 3.03 7.73 8.67
N VAL A 10 3.77 6.63 8.81
CA VAL A 10 3.97 5.66 7.73
C VAL A 10 3.10 4.43 8.01
N LEU A 11 2.12 4.20 7.14
CA LEU A 11 1.11 3.16 7.28
C LEU A 11 1.36 2.03 6.28
N CYS A 12 1.45 0.80 6.78
CA CYS A 12 1.41 -0.41 5.95
C CYS A 12 -0.04 -0.85 5.77
N SER A 13 -0.57 -0.70 4.56
CA SER A 13 -1.93 -1.08 4.21
C SER A 13 -1.99 -2.38 3.40
N SER A 14 -2.62 -2.39 2.22
CA SER A 14 -2.75 -3.54 1.33
C SER A 14 -3.17 -3.08 -0.06
N LYS A 15 -2.51 -3.62 -1.08
CA LYS A 15 -3.00 -3.57 -2.47
C LYS A 15 -4.32 -4.34 -2.57
N GLY A 16 -5.17 -3.93 -3.51
CA GLY A 16 -6.44 -4.54 -3.88
C GLY A 16 -7.67 -3.75 -3.43
N GLY A 17 -7.50 -2.61 -2.76
CA GLY A 17 -8.57 -1.86 -2.12
C GLY A 17 -9.56 -1.19 -3.10
N THR A 18 -9.17 -0.96 -4.35
CA THR A 18 -10.04 -0.36 -5.37
C THR A 18 -11.11 -1.33 -5.89
N ASN A 19 -11.01 -2.62 -5.57
CA ASN A 19 -12.01 -3.63 -5.92
C ASN A 19 -12.81 -4.06 -4.67
N PRO A 20 -14.08 -3.62 -4.51
CA PRO A 20 -14.92 -4.01 -3.38
C PRO A 20 -15.17 -5.53 -3.30
N GLU A 21 -15.13 -6.22 -4.43
CA GLU A 21 -15.37 -7.66 -4.57
C GLU A 21 -14.09 -8.51 -4.44
N ASN A 22 -12.97 -7.89 -4.07
CA ASN A 22 -11.71 -8.59 -3.86
C ASN A 22 -11.89 -9.75 -2.87
N MET A 23 -11.30 -10.91 -3.19
CA MET A 23 -11.41 -12.11 -2.36
C MET A 23 -10.98 -11.89 -0.91
N LEU A 24 -10.06 -10.94 -0.66
CA LEU A 24 -9.62 -10.61 0.69
C LEU A 24 -10.78 -10.12 1.58
N ASN A 25 -11.77 -9.43 1.02
CA ASN A 25 -12.96 -8.97 1.76
C ASN A 25 -13.89 -10.11 2.20
N ARG A 26 -13.69 -11.32 1.68
CA ARG A 26 -14.50 -12.50 2.02
C ARG A 26 -13.95 -13.27 3.22
N PHE A 27 -12.66 -13.10 3.55
CA PHE A 27 -12.07 -13.82 4.68
C PHE A 27 -12.69 -13.40 6.00
N GLY A 28 -13.22 -14.37 6.74
CA GLY A 28 -13.90 -14.12 8.02
C GLY A 28 -15.25 -13.42 7.89
N LYS A 29 -15.80 -13.29 6.68
CA LYS A 29 -17.16 -12.80 6.47
C LYS A 29 -18.16 -13.93 6.66
N GLU A 30 -19.17 -13.69 7.48
CA GLU A 30 -20.28 -14.60 7.75
C GLU A 30 -21.59 -13.94 7.37
N THR A 31 -22.45 -14.66 6.65
CA THR A 31 -23.83 -14.26 6.38
C THR A 31 -24.74 -14.87 7.44
N LEU A 32 -25.48 -14.03 8.16
CA LEU A 32 -26.42 -14.43 9.20
C LEU A 32 -27.77 -14.86 8.59
N GLU A 33 -28.63 -15.49 9.40
CA GLU A 33 -29.94 -15.99 8.96
C GLU A 33 -30.86 -14.89 8.40
N ASP A 34 -30.71 -13.64 8.88
CA ASP A 34 -31.48 -12.48 8.42
C ASP A 34 -30.93 -11.84 7.14
N GLY A 35 -29.89 -12.43 6.54
CA GLY A 35 -29.23 -11.96 5.34
C GLY A 35 -28.20 -10.84 5.56
N THR A 36 -28.01 -10.36 6.80
CA THR A 36 -26.94 -9.41 7.12
C THR A 36 -25.58 -10.09 7.17
N THR A 37 -24.50 -9.33 7.01
CA THR A 37 -23.13 -9.86 7.09
C THR A 37 -22.38 -9.28 8.29
N ARG A 38 -21.55 -10.10 8.93
CA ARG A 38 -20.58 -9.67 9.94
C ARG A 38 -19.18 -10.17 9.60
N GLY A 39 -18.16 -9.43 10.04
CA GLY A 39 -16.76 -9.76 9.75
C GLY A 39 -16.38 -9.54 8.27
N GLY A 40 -15.11 -9.80 7.96
CA GLY A 40 -14.54 -9.57 6.63
C GLY A 40 -14.34 -8.09 6.28
N ASP A 41 -14.43 -7.79 4.98
CA ASP A 41 -14.25 -6.44 4.42
C ASP A 41 -12.93 -5.76 4.78
N ILE A 42 -11.88 -6.55 4.98
CA ILE A 42 -10.58 -6.06 5.47
C ILE A 42 -10.01 -4.93 4.61
N LEU A 43 -10.17 -4.97 3.28
CA LEU A 43 -9.68 -3.91 2.41
C LEU A 43 -10.53 -2.65 2.49
N LYS A 44 -11.85 -2.77 2.67
CA LYS A 44 -12.73 -1.62 2.91
C LYS A 44 -12.38 -0.92 4.23
N TRP A 45 -12.09 -1.70 5.28
CA TRP A 45 -11.64 -1.17 6.57
C TRP A 45 -10.26 -0.53 6.50
N LYS A 46 -9.33 -1.10 5.73
CA LYS A 46 -8.02 -0.50 5.46
C LYS A 46 -8.16 0.85 4.75
N ARG A 47 -8.96 0.93 3.67
CA ARG A 47 -9.25 2.21 2.98
C ARG A 47 -9.91 3.23 3.88
N LYS A 48 -10.79 2.81 4.81
CA LYS A 48 -11.37 3.70 5.83
C LYS A 48 -10.30 4.28 6.76
N ALA A 49 -9.37 3.46 7.22
CA ALA A 49 -8.26 3.91 8.07
C ALA A 49 -7.30 4.87 7.31
N GLU A 50 -7.00 4.55 6.05
CA GLU A 50 -6.21 5.41 5.15
C GLU A 50 -6.88 6.77 4.95
N LYS A 51 -8.17 6.78 4.58
CA LYS A 51 -8.91 8.02 4.36
C LYS A 51 -9.03 8.85 5.64
N TYR A 52 -9.24 8.20 6.79
CA TYR A 52 -9.22 8.90 8.07
C TYR A 52 -7.87 9.59 8.33
N LEU A 53 -6.74 8.91 8.07
CA LEU A 53 -5.41 9.50 8.21
C LEU A 53 -5.20 10.70 7.27
N ILE A 54 -5.67 10.60 6.02
CA ILE A 54 -5.61 11.69 5.03
C ILE A 54 -6.44 12.89 5.49
N ASP A 55 -7.69 12.65 5.91
CA ASP A 55 -8.63 13.70 6.31
C ASP A 55 -8.20 14.40 7.62
N LEU A 56 -7.34 13.76 8.43
CA LEU A 56 -6.72 14.39 9.61
C LEU A 56 -5.71 15.50 9.24
N GLY A 57 -5.22 15.53 7.99
CA GLY A 57 -4.23 16.52 7.53
C GLY A 57 -2.83 16.35 8.14
N LEU A 58 -2.52 15.17 8.69
CA LEU A 58 -1.18 14.85 9.17
C LEU A 58 -0.27 14.46 7.99
N PRO A 59 1.04 14.76 8.03
CA PRO A 59 1.99 14.18 7.09
C PRO A 59 1.93 12.64 7.13
N TYR A 60 1.69 12.02 5.99
CA TYR A 60 1.55 10.56 5.88
C TYR A 60 2.37 9.98 4.74
N THR A 61 2.64 8.68 4.82
CA THR A 61 2.95 7.81 3.68
C THR A 61 2.14 6.54 3.82
N ILE A 62 1.41 6.14 2.78
CA ILE A 62 0.63 4.90 2.78
C ILE A 62 1.23 3.97 1.74
N VAL A 63 1.71 2.82 2.20
CA VAL A 63 2.26 1.78 1.34
C VAL A 63 1.22 0.67 1.23
N HIS A 64 0.91 0.24 0.00
CA HIS A 64 -0.03 -0.84 -0.30
C HIS A 64 0.73 -2.05 -0.87
N PRO A 65 1.28 -2.94 -0.04
CA PRO A 65 1.99 -4.12 -0.54
C PRO A 65 1.05 -5.06 -1.30
N GLY A 66 1.58 -5.71 -2.33
CA GLY A 66 1.00 -6.93 -2.90
C GLY A 66 1.11 -8.12 -1.95
N GLY A 67 1.07 -9.34 -2.49
CA GLY A 67 1.23 -10.57 -1.71
C GLY A 67 2.55 -10.56 -0.91
N LEU A 68 2.52 -10.94 0.36
CA LEU A 68 3.71 -10.94 1.20
C LEU A 68 4.40 -12.32 1.20
N ILE A 69 5.67 -12.36 0.80
CA ILE A 69 6.48 -13.59 0.81
C ILE A 69 7.60 -13.54 1.86
N ASN A 70 8.12 -14.72 2.24
CA ASN A 70 9.18 -14.90 3.25
C ASN A 70 10.54 -15.18 2.61
N GLU A 71 10.77 -14.62 1.42
CA GLU A 71 12.07 -14.67 0.76
C GLU A 71 12.96 -13.49 1.23
N PRO A 72 14.29 -13.56 1.03
CA PRO A 72 15.18 -12.46 1.35
C PRO A 72 14.77 -11.14 0.67
N GLY A 73 14.85 -10.03 1.39
CA GLY A 73 14.68 -8.70 0.81
C GLY A 73 15.98 -8.14 0.22
N ARG A 74 15.88 -6.97 -0.39
CA ARG A 74 16.99 -6.19 -0.98
C ARG A 74 17.72 -6.91 -2.12
N GLU A 75 17.11 -7.92 -2.71
CA GLU A 75 17.64 -8.67 -3.85
C GLU A 75 16.87 -8.41 -5.14
N ARG A 76 15.68 -7.79 -5.05
CA ARG A 76 14.73 -7.64 -6.15
C ARG A 76 14.56 -6.19 -6.57
N GLU A 77 14.21 -5.99 -7.83
CA GLU A 77 13.75 -4.70 -8.32
C GLU A 77 12.32 -4.46 -7.80
N LEU A 78 12.15 -3.39 -7.02
CA LEU A 78 10.85 -2.94 -6.52
C LEU A 78 10.14 -2.12 -7.59
N CYS A 79 8.82 -2.23 -7.63
CA CYS A 79 7.97 -1.47 -8.54
C CYS A 79 6.86 -0.80 -7.73
N PHE A 80 6.73 0.52 -7.91
CA PHE A 80 5.60 1.26 -7.39
C PHE A 80 4.54 1.46 -8.46
N GLY A 81 3.28 1.49 -8.01
CA GLY A 81 2.14 1.88 -8.83
C GLY A 81 1.07 2.53 -7.97
N VAL A 82 -0.11 2.72 -8.56
CA VAL A 82 -1.29 3.22 -7.87
C VAL A 82 -2.51 2.45 -8.39
N ASP A 83 -3.60 2.53 -7.64
CA ASP A 83 -4.94 2.11 -8.08
C ASP A 83 -5.03 0.65 -8.56
N ASP A 84 -4.29 -0.21 -7.89
CA ASP A 84 -4.29 -1.65 -8.10
C ASP A 84 -3.91 -2.12 -9.51
N ILE A 85 -3.14 -1.31 -10.25
CA ILE A 85 -2.66 -1.69 -11.60
C ILE A 85 -1.87 -3.00 -11.51
N ASN A 86 -2.23 -3.98 -12.34
CA ASN A 86 -1.61 -5.30 -12.39
C ASN A 86 -0.47 -5.40 -13.40
N SER A 87 -0.25 -4.38 -14.23
CA SER A 87 0.79 -4.39 -15.28
C SER A 87 2.16 -3.87 -14.80
N LEU A 88 2.37 -3.70 -13.50
CA LEU A 88 3.65 -3.21 -12.94
C LEU A 88 4.77 -4.24 -13.12
N THR A 89 4.43 -5.52 -12.97
CA THR A 89 5.31 -6.69 -13.13
C THR A 89 4.41 -7.91 -13.26
N GLU A 90 4.94 -9.01 -13.80
CA GLU A 90 4.27 -10.31 -13.81
C GLU A 90 4.03 -10.87 -12.39
N ASN A 91 4.74 -10.33 -11.40
CA ASN A 91 4.72 -10.81 -10.03
C ASN A 91 4.01 -9.83 -9.06
N ASN A 92 2.83 -10.19 -8.57
CA ASN A 92 2.03 -9.32 -7.70
C ASN A 92 2.35 -9.51 -6.19
N ASN A 93 3.61 -9.82 -5.86
CA ASN A 93 4.08 -10.04 -4.49
C ASN A 93 5.39 -9.29 -4.20
N VAL A 94 5.76 -9.22 -2.92
CA VAL A 94 6.95 -8.52 -2.42
C VAL A 94 7.45 -9.18 -1.13
N PRO A 95 8.79 -9.33 -0.93
CA PRO A 95 9.36 -9.74 0.34
C PRO A 95 8.99 -8.81 1.50
N ARG A 96 8.71 -9.37 2.67
CA ARG A 96 8.39 -8.59 3.88
C ARG A 96 9.50 -7.61 4.28
N GLU A 97 10.75 -8.00 4.04
CA GLU A 97 11.93 -7.16 4.30
C GLU A 97 11.97 -5.94 3.38
N ASP A 98 11.57 -6.08 2.11
CA ASP A 98 11.48 -4.95 1.18
C ASP A 98 10.36 -3.97 1.55
N VAL A 99 9.22 -4.49 2.04
CA VAL A 99 8.16 -3.64 2.60
C VAL A 99 8.70 -2.83 3.78
N ALA A 100 9.42 -3.48 4.70
CA ALA A 100 10.02 -2.80 5.84
C ALA A 100 11.06 -1.76 5.42
N GLU A 101 11.89 -2.06 4.41
CA GLU A 101 12.86 -1.11 3.87
C GLU A 101 12.16 0.12 3.29
N VAL A 102 11.14 -0.05 2.44
CA VAL A 102 10.37 1.07 1.87
C VAL A 102 9.74 1.92 2.97
N MET A 103 9.20 1.33 4.02
CA MET A 103 8.64 2.07 5.15
C MET A 103 9.71 2.88 5.90
N VAL A 104 10.92 2.32 6.08
CA VAL A 104 12.04 3.03 6.70
C VAL A 104 12.53 4.17 5.79
N GLN A 105 12.58 3.96 4.49
CA GLN A 105 12.95 5.00 3.52
C GLN A 105 11.94 6.14 3.50
N ALA A 106 10.64 5.83 3.61
CA ALA A 106 9.61 6.85 3.74
C ALA A 106 9.82 7.77 4.96
N LEU A 107 10.34 7.26 6.08
CA LEU A 107 10.67 8.08 7.25
C LEU A 107 11.94 8.94 7.07
N LYS A 108 12.82 8.59 6.14
CA LYS A 108 14.12 9.27 5.92
C LYS A 108 14.04 10.39 4.90
N HIS A 109 13.01 10.39 4.04
CA HIS A 109 12.92 11.23 2.86
C HIS A 109 11.60 12.00 2.85
N GLU A 110 11.69 13.32 2.80
CA GLU A 110 10.54 14.23 2.85
C GLU A 110 9.62 14.06 1.62
N GLU A 111 10.16 13.60 0.49
CA GLU A 111 9.46 13.34 -0.76
C GLU A 111 8.32 12.31 -0.61
N TYR A 112 8.40 11.45 0.41
CA TYR A 112 7.37 10.46 0.72
C TYR A 112 6.17 11.03 1.49
N LYS A 113 6.24 12.27 1.99
CA LYS A 113 5.10 12.90 2.68
C LYS A 113 3.97 13.20 1.70
N GLY A 114 2.76 12.87 2.12
CA GLY A 114 1.54 12.97 1.32
C GLY A 114 1.41 11.86 0.27
N ARG A 115 2.30 10.86 0.26
CA ARG A 115 2.32 9.83 -0.79
C ARG A 115 1.53 8.59 -0.44
N SER A 116 0.87 7.99 -1.43
CA SER A 116 0.07 6.78 -1.27
C SER A 116 0.19 5.89 -2.51
N PHE A 117 0.78 4.70 -2.39
CA PHE A 117 1.16 3.89 -3.56
C PHE A 117 1.22 2.39 -3.28
N ASP A 118 1.05 1.62 -4.36
CA ASP A 118 1.24 0.17 -4.42
C ASP A 118 2.72 -0.21 -4.40
N LEU A 119 3.03 -1.35 -3.78
CA LEU A 119 4.37 -1.93 -3.75
C LEU A 119 4.34 -3.40 -4.11
N VAL A 120 5.07 -3.74 -5.17
CA VAL A 120 5.36 -5.11 -5.61
C VAL A 120 6.83 -5.23 -6.02
N SER A 121 7.32 -6.44 -6.27
CA SER A 121 8.67 -6.66 -6.78
C SER A 121 8.64 -7.52 -8.04
N LYS A 122 9.61 -7.31 -8.93
CA LYS A 122 9.92 -8.33 -9.94
C LYS A 122 10.34 -9.66 -9.27
N PRO A 123 10.29 -10.80 -9.98
CA PRO A 123 10.86 -12.05 -9.51
C PRO A 123 12.36 -11.93 -9.16
N ALA A 124 12.85 -12.80 -8.27
CA ALA A 124 14.28 -12.86 -7.97
C ALA A 124 15.09 -13.18 -9.24
N GLY A 125 16.18 -12.44 -9.46
CA GLY A 125 17.01 -12.55 -10.67
C GLY A 125 16.47 -11.80 -11.89
N GLU A 126 15.28 -11.20 -11.80
CA GLU A 126 14.74 -10.31 -12.82
C GLU A 126 14.87 -8.85 -12.38
N GLY A 127 15.74 -8.10 -13.07
CA GLY A 127 16.00 -6.71 -12.74
C GLY A 127 17.18 -6.53 -11.78
N THR A 128 17.33 -5.30 -11.26
CA THR A 128 18.40 -4.95 -10.31
C THR A 128 17.80 -4.58 -8.97
N ALA A 129 18.40 -5.08 -7.89
CA ALA A 129 18.02 -4.73 -6.53
C ALA A 129 17.88 -3.22 -6.36
N THR A 130 16.72 -2.76 -5.87
CA THR A 130 16.49 -1.33 -5.73
C THR A 130 17.32 -0.75 -4.59
N THR A 131 18.10 0.28 -4.92
CA THR A 131 18.92 1.04 -3.96
C THR A 131 18.61 2.54 -3.95
N ASP A 132 18.04 3.06 -5.04
CA ASP A 132 17.61 4.45 -5.16
C ASP A 132 16.09 4.56 -4.99
N PHE A 133 15.67 4.83 -3.75
CA PHE A 133 14.26 4.94 -3.37
C PHE A 133 13.62 6.26 -3.81
N ILE A 134 14.42 7.33 -3.97
CA ILE A 134 13.92 8.60 -4.49
C ILE A 134 13.60 8.47 -5.97
N ALA A 135 14.48 7.83 -6.76
CA ALA A 135 14.21 7.53 -8.16
C ALA A 135 13.00 6.60 -8.31
N LEU A 136 12.87 5.57 -7.46
CA LEU A 136 11.71 4.68 -7.44
C LEU A 136 10.41 5.46 -7.21
N LEU A 137 10.38 6.37 -6.23
CA LEU A 137 9.21 7.21 -5.97
C LEU A 137 8.94 8.19 -7.13
N ALA A 138 9.98 8.81 -7.68
CA ALA A 138 9.86 9.75 -8.79
C ALA A 138 9.25 9.10 -10.05
N ALA A 139 9.46 7.79 -10.25
CA ALA A 139 8.87 7.04 -11.36
C ALA A 139 7.33 7.00 -11.34
N LEU A 140 6.68 7.28 -10.20
CA LEU A 140 5.23 7.46 -10.14
C LEU A 140 4.74 8.73 -10.87
N GLY A 141 5.65 9.67 -11.19
CA GLY A 141 5.29 10.89 -11.90
C GLY A 141 4.31 11.78 -11.12
N GLY A 142 4.40 11.77 -9.78
CA GLY A 142 3.51 12.53 -8.91
C GLY A 142 2.11 11.93 -8.72
N LYS A 143 1.85 10.72 -9.22
CA LYS A 143 0.59 10.00 -8.96
C LYS A 143 0.56 9.44 -7.54
N ASP A 144 -0.65 9.40 -6.99
CA ASP A 144 -0.99 8.77 -5.71
C ASP A 144 -2.33 8.04 -5.87
N CYS A 145 -2.63 7.12 -4.96
CA CYS A 145 -3.88 6.37 -4.99
C CYS A 145 -5.10 7.29 -4.97
N ASP A 146 -6.04 7.03 -5.87
CA ASP A 146 -7.33 7.71 -5.96
C ASP A 146 -8.31 7.11 -4.94
N TYR A 147 -8.63 7.89 -3.92
CA TYR A 147 -9.57 7.51 -2.87
C TYR A 147 -11.05 7.64 -3.28
N SER A 148 -11.34 8.11 -4.50
CA SER A 148 -12.68 8.04 -5.09
C SER A 148 -13.00 6.66 -5.69
N LEU A 149 -11.98 5.81 -5.91
CA LEU A 149 -12.14 4.44 -6.38
C LEU A 149 -12.47 3.47 -5.23
N GLY A 150 -13.08 2.33 -5.59
CA GLY A 150 -13.44 1.27 -4.63
C GLY A 150 -14.58 1.64 -3.69
N GLU A 151 -14.59 1.03 -2.51
CA GLU A 151 -15.58 1.27 -1.46
C GLU A 151 -14.89 1.43 -0.11
N ILE A 152 -15.36 2.39 0.67
CA ILE A 152 -14.86 2.70 2.01
C ILE A 152 -15.96 2.34 3.00
N ALA A 153 -15.63 1.50 3.99
CA ALA A 153 -16.55 1.01 5.02
C ALA A 153 -17.05 2.11 5.97
#